data_AF-A0A6M4IMG8-F1
#
_entry.id   AF-A0A6M4IMG8-F1
#
_cell.length_a   1.000
_cell.length_b   1.000
_cell.length_c   1.000
_cell.angle_alpha   90.00
_cell.angle_beta   90.00
_cell.angle_gamma   90.00
#
_symmetry.space_group_name_H-M   'P 1'
#
loop_
_entity.id
_entity.type
_entity.pdbx_description
1 polymer ?
#
loop_
_entity_poly.entity_id
_entity_poly.type
_entity_poly.pdbx_seq_one_letter_code
_entity_poly.pdbx_strand_id
1 'polypeptide(L)'
;MNSPTNHPPKKLRKQYTNSAYPMVVLKFEDGHEIKIYQNTGKVFDVWSGETIKVMAVYDPTSKEWELVESKKSDAFDDASA
;
A
#
# COMPACT_ATOMS: atom_id res chain seq x y z
N MET A 1 -30.57 8.47 -17.92
CA MET A 1 -29.10 8.69 -17.91
C MET A 1 -28.65 8.52 -16.47
N ASN A 2 -27.89 7.47 -16.18
CA ASN A 2 -27.43 7.16 -14.84
C ASN A 2 -26.47 8.26 -14.37
N SER A 3 -26.80 8.91 -13.26
CA SER A 3 -25.91 9.87 -12.59
C SER A 3 -24.57 9.18 -12.29
N PRO A 4 -23.41 9.80 -12.54
CA PRO A 4 -22.15 9.28 -12.03
C PRO A 4 -22.28 9.34 -10.51
N THR A 5 -22.33 8.18 -9.85
CA THR A 5 -22.43 8.10 -8.40
C THR A 5 -21.15 8.69 -7.81
N ASN A 6 -21.20 9.98 -7.52
CA ASN A 6 -20.19 10.76 -6.83
C ASN A 6 -20.19 10.33 -5.34
N HIS A 7 -19.90 9.06 -5.08
CA HIS A 7 -19.62 8.62 -3.72
C HIS A 7 -18.31 9.27 -3.32
N PRO A 8 -18.24 9.99 -2.18
CA PRO A 8 -16.97 10.47 -1.68
C PRO A 8 -16.02 9.27 -1.55
N PRO A 9 -14.72 9.43 -1.83
CA PRO A 9 -13.75 8.34 -1.75
C PRO A 9 -13.96 7.58 -0.45
N LYS A 10 -14.25 6.28 -0.53
CA LYS A 10 -14.47 5.47 0.66
C LYS A 10 -13.10 5.21 1.29
N LYS A 11 -12.93 5.58 2.56
CA LYS A 11 -11.74 5.18 3.32
C LYS A 11 -11.83 3.67 3.54
N LEU A 12 -10.87 2.95 2.98
CA LEU A 12 -10.68 1.52 3.15
C LEU A 12 -9.59 1.30 4.19
N ARG A 13 -9.81 0.35 5.10
CA ARG A 13 -8.81 -0.06 6.08
C ARG A 13 -8.20 -1.38 5.62
N LYS A 14 -6.98 -1.32 5.11
CA LYS A 14 -6.29 -2.43 4.48
C LYS A 14 -5.09 -2.85 5.31
N GLN A 15 -4.58 -4.04 5.03
CA GLN A 15 -3.35 -4.54 5.64
C GLN A 15 -2.41 -5.11 4.59
N TYR A 16 -1.12 -5.09 4.94
CA TYR A 16 -0.09 -5.73 4.15
C TYR A 16 0.94 -6.35 5.08
N THR A 17 1.30 -7.61 4.78
CA THR A 17 2.32 -8.36 5.49
C THR A 17 3.49 -8.61 4.57
N ASN A 18 4.68 -8.19 5.00
CA ASN A 18 5.91 -8.46 4.28
C ASN A 18 6.57 -9.73 4.84
N SER A 19 6.61 -10.82 4.08
CA SER A 19 7.32 -12.05 4.43
C SER A 19 8.58 -12.30 3.60
N ALA A 20 8.71 -11.62 2.45
CA ALA A 20 9.71 -11.96 1.44
C ALA A 20 10.97 -11.07 1.49
N TYR A 21 10.84 -9.79 1.83
CA TYR A 21 11.92 -8.81 1.69
C TYR A 21 12.39 -8.26 3.04
N PRO A 22 13.66 -7.82 3.17
CA PRO A 22 14.17 -7.21 4.41
C PRO A 22 13.31 -6.03 4.89
N MET A 23 12.90 -5.18 3.95
CA MET A 23 11.97 -4.09 4.18
C MET A 23 11.17 -3.82 2.91
N VAL A 24 9.89 -3.50 3.09
CA VAL A 24 9.01 -2.99 2.04
C VAL A 24 8.56 -1.59 2.41
N VAL A 25 8.50 -0.72 1.41
CA VAL A 25 7.90 0.61 1.49
C VAL A 25 6.67 0.63 0.60
N LEU A 26 5.50 0.81 1.20
CA LEU A 26 4.28 1.11 0.48
C LEU A 26 4.26 2.59 0.16
N LYS A 27 4.31 2.94 -1.12
CA LYS A 27 4.28 4.32 -1.61
C LYS A 27 2.92 4.62 -2.24
N PHE A 28 2.23 5.57 -1.64
CA PHE A 28 0.88 6.00 -2.01
C PHE A 28 0.95 7.12 -3.06
N GLU A 29 -0.14 7.34 -3.80
CA GLU A 29 -0.22 8.40 -4.82
C GLU A 29 -0.18 9.82 -4.23
N ASP A 30 -0.61 9.99 -2.98
CA ASP A 30 -0.53 11.25 -2.23
C ASP A 30 0.88 11.60 -1.73
N GLY A 31 1.84 10.67 -1.88
CA GLY A 31 3.21 10.81 -1.39
C GLY A 31 3.44 10.24 0.02
N HIS A 32 2.43 9.67 0.68
CA HIS A 32 2.65 8.92 1.91
C HIS A 32 3.50 7.67 1.64
N GLU A 33 4.30 7.32 2.65
CA GLU A 33 5.12 6.12 2.63
C GLU A 33 4.98 5.37 3.95
N ILE A 34 4.75 4.05 3.87
CA ILE A 34 4.68 3.18 5.04
C ILE A 34 5.76 2.11 4.94
N LYS A 35 6.65 2.09 5.92
CA LYS A 35 7.72 1.09 6.05
C LYS A 35 7.21 -0.14 6.81
N ILE A 36 7.46 -1.31 6.24
CA ILE A 36 7.06 -2.62 6.75
C ILE A 36 8.28 -3.53 6.72
N TYR A 37 8.81 -3.84 7.90
CA TYR A 37 9.96 -4.72 8.06
C TYR A 37 9.61 -6.17 7.75
N GLN A 38 10.62 -6.98 7.46
CA GLN A 38 10.44 -8.41 7.22
C GLN A 38 9.69 -9.09 8.36
N ASN A 39 8.79 -9.99 7.99
CA ASN A 39 7.89 -10.76 8.87
C ASN A 39 6.98 -9.89 9.73
N THR A 40 6.75 -8.63 9.35
CA THR A 40 5.79 -7.75 10.01
C THR A 40 4.64 -7.40 9.08
N GLY A 41 3.48 -7.15 9.68
CA GLY A 41 2.31 -6.62 9.00
C GLY A 41 1.97 -5.23 9.51
N LYS A 42 1.42 -4.39 8.63
CA LYS A 42 0.84 -3.11 9.03
C LYS A 42 -0.54 -2.94 8.44
N VAL A 43 -1.40 -2.35 9.27
CA VAL A 43 -2.71 -1.85 8.89
C VAL A 43 -2.56 -0.38 8.51
N PHE A 44 -3.23 0.01 7.44
CA PHE A 44 -3.23 1.37 6.94
C PHE A 44 -4.59 1.74 6.38
N ASP A 45 -4.89 3.03 6.40
CA ASP A 45 -6.07 3.55 5.72
C ASP A 45 -5.67 4.06 4.34
N VAL A 46 -6.50 3.79 3.35
CA VAL A 46 -6.28 4.15 1.95
C VAL A 46 -7.62 4.52 1.31
N TRP A 47 -7.63 5.36 0.29
CA TRP A 47 -8.84 5.65 -0.45
C TRP A 47 -9.09 4.58 -1.53
N SER A 48 -10.35 4.22 -1.72
CA SER A 48 -10.75 3.30 -2.79
C SER A 48 -10.32 3.85 -4.16
N GLY A 49 -9.71 2.99 -5.00
CA GLY A 49 -9.19 3.35 -6.31
C GLY A 49 -7.76 3.90 -6.35
N GLU A 50 -7.14 4.23 -5.21
CA GLU A 50 -5.72 4.63 -5.16
C GLU A 50 -4.79 3.50 -5.61
N THR A 51 -3.67 3.89 -6.24
CA THR A 51 -2.59 2.95 -6.57
C THR A 51 -1.50 3.01 -5.51
N ILE A 52 -1.08 1.85 -5.02
CA ILE A 52 0.02 1.73 -4.07
C ILE A 52 1.16 0.95 -4.74
N LYS A 53 2.35 1.55 -4.73
CA LYS A 53 3.58 0.90 -5.18
C LYS A 53 4.24 0.23 -3.99
N VAL A 54 4.53 -1.06 -4.15
CA VAL A 54 5.25 -1.88 -3.18
C VAL A 54 6.72 -1.89 -3.59
N MET A 55 7.54 -1.18 -2.83
CA MET A 55 8.97 -1.04 -3.10
C MET A 55 9.76 -1.90 -2.11
N ALA A 56 10.54 -2.87 -2.57
CA ALA A 56 11.48 -3.59 -1.72
C ALA A 56 12.76 -2.75 -1.51
N VAL A 57 13.23 -2.75 -0.28
CA VAL A 57 14.44 -2.05 0.14
C VAL A 57 15.36 -3.06 0.83
N TYR A 58 16.47 -3.38 0.17
CA TYR A 58 17.49 -4.28 0.71
C TYR A 58 18.48 -3.54 1.60
N ASP A 59 18.82 -2.30 1.22
CA ASP A 59 19.68 -1.40 2.00
C ASP A 59 18.93 -0.08 2.28
N PRO A 60 18.60 0.23 3.55
CA PRO A 60 17.87 1.44 3.90
C PRO A 60 18.68 2.74 3.71
N THR A 61 19.99 2.65 3.51
CA THR A 61 20.88 3.79 3.21
C THR A 61 21.00 4.04 1.70
N SER A 62 20.64 3.05 0.89
CA SER A 62 20.65 3.15 -0.57
C SER A 62 19.41 3.89 -1.09
N LYS A 63 19.59 4.58 -2.21
CA LYS A 63 18.49 5.19 -2.99
C LYS A 63 17.88 4.21 -3.99
N GLU A 64 18.43 3.01 -4.09
CA GLU A 64 17.97 1.97 -5.00
C GLU A 64 16.92 1.11 -4.32
N TRP A 65 15.66 1.34 -4.69
CA TRP A 65 14.53 0.54 -4.26
C TRP A 65 13.97 -0.21 -5.45
N GLU A 66 13.65 -1.49 -5.26
CA GLU A 66 13.11 -2.34 -6.31
C GLU A 66 11.58 -2.23 -6.29
N LEU A 67 10.96 -1.88 -7.42
CA LEU A 67 9.50 -1.96 -7.55
C LEU A 67 9.10 -3.43 -7.66
N VAL A 68 8.54 -3.98 -6.59
CA VAL A 68 8.06 -5.37 -6.55
C VAL A 68 6.72 -5.48 -7.25
N GLU A 69 5.79 -4.59 -6.89
CA GLU A 69 4.42 -4.64 -7.36
C GLU A 69 3.80 -3.25 -7.35
N SER A 70 2.84 -3.01 -8.24
CA SER A 70 1.98 -1.83 -8.20
C SER A 70 0.55 -2.31 -8.27
N LYS A 71 -0.19 -2.15 -7.16
CA LYS A 71 -1.55 -2.68 -7.07
C LYS A 71 -2.52 -1.64 -6.53
N LYS A 72 -3.78 -1.78 -6.92
CA LYS A 72 -4.86 -0.93 -6.45
C LYS A 72 -5.17 -1.20 -4.98
N SER A 73 -5.66 -0.20 -4.27
CA SER A 73 -6.03 -0.30 -2.86
C SER A 73 -7.00 -1.44 -2.58
N ASP A 74 -7.90 -1.72 -3.52
CA ASP A 74 -8.87 -2.82 -3.43
C ASP A 74 -8.22 -4.22 -3.49
N ALA A 75 -7.00 -4.35 -4.02
CA ALA A 75 -6.25 -5.60 -4.11
C ALA A 75 -5.44 -5.95 -2.84
N PHE A 76 -5.48 -5.10 -1.82
CA PHE A 76 -4.93 -5.41 -0.51
C PHE A 76 -5.97 -6.11 0.36
N ASP A 77 -5.48 -6.96 1.26
CA ASP A 77 -6.31 -7.64 2.24
C ASP A 77 -6.98 -6.61 3.16
N ASP A 78 -8.26 -6.83 3.46
CA ASP A 78 -8.94 -6.02 4.47
C ASP A 78 -8.31 -6.28 5.84
N ALA A 79 -8.12 -5.20 6.61
CA ALA A 79 -7.71 -5.36 7.99
C ALA A 79 -8.85 -5.99 8.79
N SER A 80 -8.56 -7.09 9.49
CA SER A 80 -9.49 -7.63 10.50
C SER A 80 -9.84 -6.53 11.49
N ALA A 81 -11.14 -6.43 11.81
CA ALA A 81 -11.63 -5.63 12.93
C ALA A 81 -10.99 -6.06 14.25
#